data_AF-A0AAC9I5L2-F1
#
_entry.id   AF-A0AAC9I5L2-F1
#
_cell.length_a   1.000
_cell.length_b   1.000
_cell.length_c   1.000
_cell.angle_alpha   90.00
_cell.angle_beta   90.00
_cell.angle_gamma   90.00
#
_symmetry.space_group_name_H-M   'P 1'
#
loop_
_entity.id
_entity.type
_entity.pdbx_description
1 polymer ?
#
loop_
_entity_poly.entity_id
_entity_poly.type
_entity_poly.pdbx_seq_one_letter_code
_entity_poly.pdbx_strand_id
1 'polypeptide(L)'
;MFNFFFKNQPKKYTKIENHLFGIVTQLLKISTTEIDCDEQERKYYLTNKKQYFSVAIFSKHSVIRMTNNRDSIAEKYDEIFIEDVLKTVKEEQRRRMELPYNPTTNNI
;
A
#
# COMPACT_ATOMS: atom_id res chain seq x y z
N MET A 1 26.28 14.19 29.31
CA MET A 1 24.91 14.74 29.45
C MET A 1 24.14 14.33 28.21
N PHE A 2 23.27 13.33 28.32
CA PHE A 2 22.60 12.65 27.20
C PHE A 2 21.36 13.44 26.76
N ASN A 3 21.37 13.99 25.53
CA ASN A 3 20.19 14.61 24.90
C ASN A 3 19.33 13.54 24.19
N PHE A 4 18.66 12.69 24.98
CA PHE A 4 17.79 11.60 24.51
C PHE A 4 16.30 12.02 24.38
N PHE A 5 16.03 13.26 23.95
CA PHE A 5 14.67 13.84 23.97
C PHE A 5 14.18 14.42 22.63
N PHE A 6 14.57 13.85 21.49
CA PHE A 6 13.77 14.02 20.27
C PHE A 6 12.66 12.96 20.25
N LYS A 7 11.65 13.18 21.11
CA LYS A 7 10.37 12.49 21.03
C LYS A 7 9.79 12.68 19.63
N ASN A 8 9.68 11.57 18.91
CA ASN A 8 8.88 11.31 17.72
C ASN A 8 7.69 12.28 17.58
N GLN A 9 7.92 13.43 16.94
CA GLN A 9 6.78 14.13 16.35
C GLN A 9 6.27 13.24 15.23
N PRO A 10 4.95 12.93 15.19
CA PRO A 10 4.40 12.21 14.05
C PRO A 10 4.73 13.03 12.81
N LYS A 11 5.50 12.45 11.89
CA LYS A 11 5.89 13.11 10.65
C LYS A 11 4.59 13.52 9.96
N LYS A 12 4.36 14.83 9.84
CA LYS A 12 3.17 15.34 9.15
C LYS A 12 3.37 15.08 7.68
N TYR A 13 2.73 14.04 7.15
CA TYR A 13 2.65 13.83 5.72
C TYR A 13 2.15 15.10 5.03
N THR A 14 2.69 15.38 3.86
CA THR A 14 2.18 16.40 2.97
C THR A 14 0.73 16.10 2.59
N LYS A 15 0.02 17.09 2.02
CA LYS A 15 -1.35 16.88 1.53
C LYS A 15 -1.42 15.76 0.48
N ILE A 16 -0.40 15.65 -0.38
CA ILE A 16 -0.31 14.64 -1.43
C ILE A 16 -0.05 13.25 -0.83
N GLU A 17 0.91 13.13 0.09
CA GLU A 17 1.20 11.86 0.79
C GLU A 17 -0.02 11.36 1.58
N ASN A 18 -0.73 12.24 2.29
CA ASN A 18 -1.99 11.88 2.95
C ASN A 18 -3.04 11.38 1.96
N HIS A 19 -3.17 12.04 0.81
CA HIS A 19 -4.13 11.63 -0.22
C HIS A 19 -3.77 10.26 -0.80
N LEU A 20 -2.49 10.03 -1.12
CA LEU A 20 -2.00 8.76 -1.64
C LEU A 20 -2.17 7.62 -0.61
N PHE A 21 -1.84 7.87 0.65
CA PHE A 21 -2.08 6.91 1.73
C PHE A 21 -3.57 6.57 1.85
N GLY A 22 -4.44 7.57 1.71
CA GLY A 22 -5.89 7.40 1.60
C GLY A 22 -6.28 6.49 0.43
N ILE A 23 -5.75 6.73 -0.78
CA ILE A 23 -6.02 5.89 -1.96
C ILE A 23 -5.61 4.44 -1.70
N VAL A 24 -4.38 4.21 -1.21
CA VAL A 24 -3.87 2.87 -0.91
C VAL A 24 -4.77 2.15 0.10
N THR A 25 -5.08 2.81 1.22
CA THR A 25 -5.94 2.21 2.27
C THR A 25 -7.36 1.93 1.78
N GLN A 26 -7.94 2.75 0.91
CA GLN A 26 -9.24 2.47 0.31
C GLN A 26 -9.17 1.30 -0.66
N LEU A 27 -8.13 1.21 -1.47
CA LEU A 27 -7.91 0.10 -2.38
C LEU A 27 -7.76 -1.23 -1.62
N LEU A 28 -7.07 -1.21 -0.47
CA LEU A 28 -6.90 -2.34 0.43
C LEU A 28 -8.20 -2.78 1.13
N LYS A 29 -9.18 -1.89 1.32
CA LYS A 29 -10.50 -2.28 1.86
C LYS A 29 -11.36 -3.04 0.86
N ILE A 30 -11.07 -2.92 -0.44
CA ILE A 30 -11.82 -3.63 -1.46
C ILE A 30 -11.32 -5.07 -1.54
N SER A 31 -12.21 -6.02 -1.26
CA SER A 31 -11.89 -7.45 -1.21
C SER A 31 -11.40 -8.02 -2.55
N THR A 32 -11.85 -7.44 -3.67
CA THR A 32 -11.44 -7.85 -5.02
C THR A 32 -10.13 -7.20 -5.49
N THR A 33 -9.49 -6.38 -4.65
CA THR A 33 -8.14 -5.89 -4.94
C THR A 33 -7.17 -7.04 -4.68
N GLU A 34 -6.44 -7.45 -5.70
CA GLU A 34 -5.36 -8.42 -5.60
C GLU A 34 -4.12 -7.73 -5.02
N ILE A 35 -3.43 -8.40 -4.08
CA ILE A 35 -2.17 -7.94 -3.49
C ILE A 35 -1.09 -8.94 -3.91
N ASP A 36 -0.07 -8.46 -4.61
CA ASP A 36 1.09 -9.25 -5.04
C ASP A 36 2.38 -8.59 -4.58
N CYS A 37 3.41 -9.38 -4.29
CA CYS A 37 4.68 -8.90 -3.77
C CYS A 37 5.87 -9.72 -4.29
N ASP A 38 6.91 -8.99 -4.70
CA ASP A 38 8.26 -9.52 -4.93
C ASP A 38 9.16 -8.95 -3.83
N GLU A 39 9.39 -9.74 -2.78
CA GLU A 39 10.21 -9.36 -1.62
C GLU A 39 11.69 -9.18 -1.99
N GLN A 40 12.21 -9.90 -2.99
CA GLN A 40 13.60 -9.77 -3.45
C GLN A 40 13.82 -8.41 -4.12
N GLU A 41 12.85 -8.00 -4.94
CA GLU A 41 12.87 -6.70 -5.60
C GLU A 41 12.25 -5.57 -4.78
N ARG A 42 11.67 -5.86 -3.61
CA ARG A 42 10.89 -4.93 -2.79
C ARG A 42 9.82 -4.20 -3.60
N LYS A 43 9.10 -4.95 -4.43
CA LYS A 43 8.00 -4.46 -5.27
C LYS A 43 6.68 -4.99 -4.76
N TYR A 44 5.70 -4.12 -4.65
CA TYR A 44 4.35 -4.47 -4.19
C TYR A 44 3.32 -3.92 -5.16
N TYR A 45 2.32 -4.72 -5.47
CA TYR A 45 1.28 -4.39 -6.43
C TYR A 45 -0.09 -4.57 -5.79
N LEU A 46 -0.90 -3.53 -5.89
CA LEU A 46 -2.32 -3.54 -5.56
C LEU A 46 -3.09 -3.39 -6.86
N THR A 47 -3.83 -4.41 -7.27
CA THR A 47 -4.52 -4.42 -8.55
C THR A 47 -6.00 -4.65 -8.35
N ASN A 48 -6.83 -3.70 -8.76
CA ASN A 48 -8.27 -3.87 -8.80
C ASN A 48 -8.77 -3.89 -10.26
N LYS A 49 -9.01 -5.09 -10.79
CA LYS A 49 -9.46 -5.27 -12.17
C LYS A 49 -10.83 -4.65 -12.43
N LYS A 50 -11.74 -4.65 -11.45
CA LYS A 50 -13.09 -4.08 -11.59
C LYS A 50 -13.08 -2.56 -11.74
N GLN A 51 -12.16 -1.88 -11.04
CA GLN A 51 -11.99 -0.44 -11.10
C GLN A 51 -10.95 -0.01 -12.15
N TYR A 52 -10.32 -0.97 -12.83
CA TYR A 52 -9.22 -0.75 -13.75
C TYR A 52 -8.11 0.14 -13.18
N PHE A 53 -7.81 -0.07 -11.90
CA PHE A 53 -6.86 0.74 -11.15
C PHE A 53 -5.80 -0.14 -10.51
N SER A 54 -4.55 0.28 -10.60
CA SER A 54 -3.45 -0.39 -9.93
C SER A 54 -2.46 0.59 -9.31
N VAL A 55 -1.86 0.16 -8.21
CA VAL A 55 -0.78 0.87 -7.51
C VAL A 55 0.42 -0.07 -7.44
N ALA A 56 1.56 0.38 -7.94
CA ALA A 56 2.84 -0.31 -7.83
C ALA A 56 3.78 0.50 -6.93
N ILE A 57 4.32 -0.14 -5.90
CA ILE A 57 5.23 0.47 -4.92
C ILE A 57 6.61 -0.16 -5.12
N PHE A 58 7.57 0.65 -5.56
CA PHE A 58 8.96 0.25 -5.81
C PHE A 58 9.83 0.78 -4.68
N SER A 59 9.93 0.03 -3.58
CA SER A 59 10.57 0.54 -2.36
C SER A 59 12.07 0.80 -2.52
N LYS A 60 12.80 0.00 -3.31
CA LYS A 60 14.23 0.26 -3.61
C LYS A 60 14.49 1.63 -4.25
N HIS A 61 13.48 2.21 -4.91
CA HIS A 61 13.60 3.47 -5.63
C HIS A 61 12.77 4.59 -5.00
N SER A 62 12.07 4.28 -3.91
CA SER A 62 11.10 5.15 -3.25
C SER A 62 10.05 5.72 -4.20
N VAL A 63 9.61 4.91 -5.18
CA VAL A 63 8.64 5.32 -6.19
C VAL A 63 7.30 4.64 -5.94
N ILE A 64 6.22 5.40 -6.02
CA ILE A 64 4.85 4.86 -6.17
C ILE A 64 4.34 5.24 -7.55
N ARG A 65 3.82 4.24 -8.26
CA ARG A 65 3.15 4.40 -9.55
C ARG A 65 1.67 4.07 -9.39
N MET A 66 0.81 4.98 -9.80
CA MET A 66 -0.62 4.75 -9.93
C MET A 66 -0.97 4.66 -11.40
N THR A 67 -1.73 3.64 -11.77
CA THR A 67 -2.19 3.42 -13.14
C THR A 67 -3.70 3.27 -13.14
N ASN A 68 -4.36 4.00 -14.02
CA ASN A 68 -5.75 3.82 -14.41
C ASN A 68 -5.77 3.39 -15.88
N ASN A 69 -6.92 2.91 -16.39
CA ASN A 69 -7.20 2.49 -17.77
C ASN A 69 -6.34 3.06 -18.90
N ARG A 70 -5.99 4.35 -18.85
CA ARG A 70 -5.27 5.05 -19.93
C ARG A 70 -4.03 5.81 -19.47
N ASP A 71 -3.91 6.07 -18.17
CA ASP A 71 -2.92 7.00 -17.63
C ASP A 71 -2.13 6.34 -16.51
N SER A 72 -0.85 6.64 -16.46
CA SER A 72 0.04 6.21 -15.39
C SER A 72 0.88 7.38 -14.92
N ILE A 73 0.93 7.56 -13.60
CA ILE A 73 1.78 8.55 -12.95
C ILE A 73 2.70 7.85 -11.97
N ALA A 74 3.98 8.23 -11.96
CA ALA A 74 4.97 7.71 -11.05
C ALA A 74 5.70 8.86 -10.38
N GLU A 75 5.73 8.84 -9.05
CA GLU A 75 6.36 9.88 -8.25
C GLU A 75 7.28 9.27 -7.20
N LYS A 76 8.35 10.02 -6.88
CA LYS A 76 9.26 9.69 -5.79
C LYS A 76 8.75 10.29 -4.49
N TYR A 77 8.84 9.52 -3.42
CA TYR A 77 8.47 9.93 -2.08
C TYR A 77 9.63 9.68 -1.12
N ASP A 78 9.51 10.22 0.09
CA ASP A 78 10.44 9.95 1.18
C ASP A 78 10.37 8.46 1.58
N GLU A 79 11.53 7.87 1.88
CA GLU A 79 11.66 6.45 2.25
C GLU A 79 10.77 6.07 3.44
N ILE A 80 10.64 6.94 4.44
CA ILE A 80 9.82 6.66 5.64
C ILE A 80 8.35 6.56 5.23
N PHE A 81 7.88 7.44 4.34
CA PHE A 81 6.50 7.38 3.86
C PHE A 81 6.25 6.09 3.06
N ILE A 82 7.20 5.67 2.22
CA ILE A 82 7.11 4.39 1.50
C ILE A 82 7.04 3.21 2.47
N GLU A 83 7.86 3.20 3.52
CA GLU A 83 7.85 2.17 4.55
C GLU A 83 6.51 2.11 5.30
N ASP A 84 5.93 3.26 5.64
CA ASP A 84 4.62 3.34 6.27
C ASP A 84 3.51 2.78 5.35
N VAL A 85 3.52 3.14 4.07
CA VAL A 85 2.61 2.58 3.06
C VAL A 85 2.77 1.06 2.98
N LEU A 86 4.01 0.56 2.90
CA LEU A 86 4.30 -0.87 2.82
C LEU A 86 3.87 -1.61 4.08
N LYS A 87 4.03 -1.02 5.26
CA LYS A 87 3.58 -1.61 6.51
C LYS A 87 2.08 -1.86 6.47
N THR A 88 1.29 -0.90 6.00
CA THR A 88 -0.17 -1.07 5.84
C THR A 88 -0.51 -2.15 4.81
N VAL A 89 0.21 -2.21 3.68
CA VAL A 89 -0.01 -3.26 2.66
C VAL A 89 0.29 -4.65 3.23
N LYS A 90 1.43 -4.83 3.90
CA LYS A 90 1.82 -6.10 4.52
C LYS A 90 0.87 -6.53 5.63
N GLU A 91 0.39 -5.59 6.43
CA GLU A 91 -0.59 -5.87 7.48
C GLU A 91 -1.90 -6.38 6.89
N GLU A 92 -2.42 -5.75 5.84
CA GLU A 92 -3.63 -6.20 5.16
C GLU A 92 -3.43 -7.55 4.46
N GLN A 93 -2.29 -7.75 3.81
CA GLN A 93 -1.94 -9.03 3.18
C GLN A 93 -1.93 -10.15 4.23
N ARG A 94 -1.26 -9.94 5.36
CA ARG A 94 -1.24 -10.87 6.50
C ARG A 94 -2.65 -11.11 7.03
N ARG A 95 -3.44 -10.06 7.25
CA ARG A 95 -4.83 -10.17 7.73
C ARG A 95 -5.67 -11.05 6.80
N ARG A 96 -5.51 -10.91 5.48
CA ARG A 96 -6.24 -11.72 4.49
C ARG A 96 -5.78 -13.19 4.46
N MET A 97 -4.49 -13.44 4.70
CA MET A 97 -3.97 -14.81 4.85
C MET A 97 -4.44 -15.49 6.15
N GLU A 98 -4.63 -14.72 7.21
CA GLU A 98 -5.11 -15.21 8.51
C GLU A 98 -6.63 -15.48 8.55
N LEU A 99 -7.39 -15.02 7.54
CA LEU A 99 -8.80 -15.37 7.44
C LEU A 99 -8.92 -16.85 7.07
N PRO A 100 -9.57 -17.69 7.91
CA PRO A 100 -9.83 -19.06 7.54
C PRO A 100 -10.66 -19.09 6.25
N TYR A 101 -10.20 -19.86 5.27
CA TYR A 101 -10.98 -20.21 4.10
C TYR A 101 -12.28 -20.87 4.55
N ASN A 102 -13.40 -20.13 4.47
CA ASN A 102 -14.75 -20.67 4.68
C ASN A 102 -15.38 -20.92 3.30
N PRO A 103 -15.34 -22.16 2.75
CA PRO A 103 -15.96 -22.49 1.47
C PRO A 103 -17.50 -22.60 1.52
N THR A 104 -18.17 -21.77 2.32
CA THR A 104 -19.63 -21.90 2.52
C THR A 104 -20.34 -20.61 2.17
N THR A 105 -20.53 -20.34 0.88
CA THR A 105 -21.81 -19.82 0.33
C THR A 105 -21.74 -19.75 -1.21
N ASN A 106 -21.92 -20.89 -1.86
CA ASN A 106 -22.51 -20.97 -3.20
C ASN A 106 -23.49 -22.15 -3.19
N ASN A 107 -24.63 -21.94 -2.53
CA ASN A 107 -25.85 -22.69 -2.76
C ASN A 107 -26.93 -21.67 -3.10
N ILE A 108 -27.12 -21.40 -4.39
CA ILE A 108 -28.37 -20.94 -4.99
C ILE A 108 -28.49 -21.62 -6.34
#